data_AF-W8BP44-F1
#
_entry.id   AF-W8BP44-F1
#
_cell.length_a   1.000
_cell.length_b   1.000
_cell.length_c   1.000
_cell.angle_alpha   90.00
_cell.angle_beta   90.00
_cell.angle_gamma   90.00
#
_symmetry.space_group_name_H-M   'P 1'
#
loop_
_entity.id
_entity.type
_entity.pdbx_description
1 polymer ?
#
loop_
_entity_poly.entity_id
_entity_poly.type
_entity_poly.pdbx_seq_one_letter_code
_entity_poly.pdbx_strand_id
1 'polypeptide(L)'
;RGEHWANALKTMLTRYQWERLSQELGETPEYSAESVFEHGYNPQLISYNGIQFGYRQNDFDYMHYTDFDQFNRFIYYYKRVTLLLEKGHFMTKNGTFIDLRRPESIEVMANFMEGNADLFDSHFAIYWRIFSHMYFAGVDANQLHVLPHIFVNHETMFRDPFTYSYYKRFYQVIYKFNSLLPAYTRDELLLPGVRVANVQVSELMTYFDFSHFDVSTLLNDETLFIEDTYVFDKIFLARQQRLNHKPFTLDYTIEAEQPQKVVVRAFLGPCYDQNRRALSLAEYRENFIEIDEFIYELVAGENTIKRDSRDFYWTIDDRRTYAELYHAVIIALGGEKPLELNVTQQHWGFPDRLLLPQGWAKGYPMQLFFFVAPYTGPHVRYPSYEHSSFSGGVGSGKRYIDNKPFDYPFDRPIIETEFLVPNMFMKNVKVYHELLEEKYQDGKYENYGTFDYTYKENN
;
A
#
# COMPACT_ATOMS: atom_id res chain seq x y z
N ARG A 1 6.24 14.60 -2.03
CA ARG A 1 6.51 13.63 -0.94
C ARG A 1 5.26 13.41 -0.12
N GLY A 2 4.68 14.47 0.45
CA GLY A 2 3.42 14.41 1.17
C GLY A 2 2.32 13.74 0.34
N GLU A 3 2.15 14.13 -0.92
CA GLU A 3 1.15 13.50 -1.80
C GLU A 3 1.34 11.98 -1.91
N HIS A 4 2.59 11.53 -2.04
CA HIS A 4 2.90 10.10 -2.06
C HIS A 4 2.54 9.40 -0.73
N TRP A 5 2.83 10.03 0.41
CA TRP A 5 2.43 9.50 1.72
C TRP A 5 0.91 9.39 1.85
N ALA A 6 0.18 10.42 1.40
CA ALA A 6 -1.28 10.42 1.40
C ALA A 6 -1.84 9.29 0.52
N ASN A 7 -1.28 9.10 -0.68
CA ASN A 7 -1.66 7.99 -1.55
C ASN A 7 -1.37 6.63 -0.90
N ALA A 8 -0.16 6.42 -0.37
CA ALA A 8 0.18 5.15 0.30
C ALA A 8 -0.75 4.85 1.49
N LEU A 9 -1.10 5.88 2.27
CA LEU A 9 -2.07 5.79 3.36
C LEU A 9 -3.46 5.40 2.86
N LYS A 10 -3.97 6.08 1.82
CA LYS A 10 -5.23 5.75 1.17
C LYS A 10 -5.22 4.30 0.71
N THR A 11 -4.24 3.91 -0.10
CA THR A 11 -4.18 2.58 -0.71
C THR A 11 -4.23 1.49 0.34
N MET A 12 -3.47 1.64 1.43
CA MET A 12 -3.46 0.68 2.53
C MET A 12 -4.81 0.61 3.26
N LEU A 13 -5.43 1.76 3.56
CA LEU A 13 -6.75 1.80 4.22
C LEU A 13 -7.84 1.20 3.32
N THR A 14 -7.86 1.56 2.04
CA THR A 14 -8.79 1.04 1.05
C THR A 14 -8.60 -0.46 0.86
N ARG A 15 -7.36 -0.95 0.80
CA ARG A 15 -7.07 -2.37 0.65
C ARG A 15 -7.51 -3.18 1.87
N TYR A 16 -7.33 -2.63 3.07
CA TYR A 16 -7.89 -3.21 4.30
C TYR A 16 -9.43 -3.21 4.28
N GLN A 17 -10.05 -2.12 3.81
CA GLN A 17 -11.48 -2.02 3.64
C GLN A 17 -12.02 -3.09 2.67
N TRP A 18 -11.30 -3.41 1.60
CA TRP A 18 -11.68 -4.51 0.70
C TRP A 18 -11.72 -5.86 1.40
N GLU A 19 -10.73 -6.18 2.24
CA GLU A 19 -10.78 -7.42 3.03
C GLU A 19 -11.99 -7.42 3.94
N ARG A 20 -12.22 -6.32 4.67
CA ARG A 20 -13.37 -6.23 5.58
C ARG A 20 -14.69 -6.46 4.86
N LEU A 21 -14.89 -5.87 3.69
CA LEU A 21 -16.10 -6.06 2.90
C LEU A 21 -16.22 -7.48 2.36
N SER A 22 -15.13 -8.10 1.92
CA SER A 22 -15.12 -9.50 1.49
C SER A 22 -15.45 -10.47 2.62
N GLN A 23 -15.08 -10.12 3.86
CA GLN A 23 -15.34 -10.92 5.07
C GLN A 23 -16.62 -10.49 5.80
N GLU A 24 -17.45 -9.64 5.20
CA GLU A 24 -18.69 -9.11 5.78
C GLU A 24 -18.52 -8.41 7.15
N LEU A 25 -17.34 -7.82 7.38
CA LEU A 25 -17.01 -7.06 8.60
C LEU A 25 -17.44 -5.58 8.55
N GLY A 26 -17.93 -5.11 7.40
CA GLY A 26 -18.40 -3.74 7.20
C GLY A 26 -17.29 -2.67 7.13
N GLU A 27 -17.68 -1.42 7.31
CA GLU A 27 -16.74 -0.28 7.29
C GLU A 27 -15.72 -0.35 8.43
N THR A 28 -14.52 0.17 8.18
CA THR A 28 -13.50 0.35 9.22
C THR A 28 -14.06 1.26 10.31
N PRO A 29 -14.08 0.84 11.59
CA PRO A 29 -14.64 1.63 12.69
C PRO A 29 -13.99 3.00 12.78
N GLU A 30 -14.78 4.02 13.10
CA GLU A 30 -14.25 5.36 13.33
C GLU A 30 -13.63 5.47 14.73
N TYR A 31 -12.47 6.10 14.80
CA TYR A 31 -11.90 6.52 16.07
C TYR A 31 -12.37 7.95 16.39
N SER A 32 -12.92 8.13 17.60
CA SER A 32 -13.13 9.45 18.19
C SER A 32 -12.41 9.53 19.52
N ALA A 33 -11.79 10.69 19.74
CA ALA A 33 -11.14 11.04 20.98
C ALA A 33 -12.14 11.26 22.13
N GLU A 34 -13.45 11.28 21.86
CA GLU A 34 -14.52 11.51 22.84
C GLU A 34 -15.32 10.24 23.15
N SER A 35 -15.05 9.13 22.47
CA SER A 35 -15.77 7.88 22.62
C SER A 35 -14.86 6.72 22.95
N VAL A 36 -15.45 5.71 23.58
CA VAL A 36 -14.82 4.42 23.81
C VAL A 36 -14.59 3.69 22.48
N PHE A 37 -13.42 3.07 22.32
CA PHE A 37 -13.09 2.13 21.26
C PHE A 37 -13.19 0.70 21.81
N GLU A 38 -14.26 0.00 21.43
CA GLU A 38 -14.72 -1.25 22.05
C GLU A 38 -13.68 -2.40 22.02
N HIS A 39 -13.06 -2.66 20.88
CA HIS A 39 -12.24 -3.86 20.70
C HIS A 39 -10.78 -3.59 21.07
N GLY A 40 -10.25 -4.27 22.07
CA GLY A 40 -8.83 -4.29 22.44
C GLY A 40 -7.98 -5.13 21.47
N TYR A 41 -6.68 -5.23 21.77
CA TYR A 41 -5.73 -6.02 21.00
C TYR A 41 -4.59 -6.54 21.87
N ASN A 42 -4.39 -7.87 21.89
CA ASN A 42 -3.23 -8.52 22.50
C ASN A 42 -2.28 -9.02 21.39
N PRO A 43 -1.06 -8.46 21.28
CA PRO A 43 -0.14 -8.79 20.19
C PRO A 43 0.39 -10.22 20.23
N GLN A 44 0.40 -10.88 21.40
CA GLN A 44 1.09 -12.15 21.61
C GLN A 44 2.57 -12.12 21.15
N LEU A 45 3.22 -10.96 21.32
CA LEU A 45 4.63 -10.73 20.96
C LEU A 45 5.49 -10.58 22.20
N ILE A 46 6.73 -11.08 22.07
CA ILE A 46 7.79 -10.94 23.07
C ILE A 46 9.00 -10.36 22.33
N SER A 47 9.60 -9.33 22.89
CA SER A 47 10.85 -8.75 22.39
C SER A 47 12.02 -9.72 22.59
N TYR A 48 13.11 -9.54 21.83
CA TYR A 48 14.30 -10.38 21.89
C TYR A 48 14.89 -10.51 23.32
N ASN A 49 14.68 -9.49 24.16
CA ASN A 49 15.14 -9.47 25.55
C ASN A 49 14.13 -10.09 26.54
N GLY A 50 13.10 -10.78 26.06
CA GLY A 50 12.09 -11.47 26.88
C GLY A 50 10.96 -10.56 27.40
N ILE A 51 10.98 -9.26 27.10
CA ILE A 51 9.93 -8.33 27.54
C ILE A 51 8.70 -8.47 26.64
N GLN A 52 7.54 -8.70 27.24
CA GLN A 52 6.27 -8.78 26.53
C GLN A 52 5.87 -7.43 25.94
N PHE A 53 5.26 -7.47 24.75
CA PHE A 53 4.65 -6.28 24.18
C PHE A 53 3.45 -5.83 25.00
N GLY A 54 3.29 -4.52 25.16
CA GLY A 54 2.07 -3.95 25.73
C GLY A 54 0.86 -4.28 24.85
N TYR A 55 -0.31 -4.33 25.48
CA TYR A 55 -1.59 -4.66 24.85
C TYR A 55 -2.61 -3.54 25.12
N ARG A 56 -3.62 -3.44 24.25
CA ARG A 56 -4.73 -2.52 24.42
C ARG A 56 -5.94 -3.27 24.96
N GLN A 57 -6.50 -2.81 26.07
CA GLN A 57 -7.70 -3.41 26.64
C GLN A 57 -8.93 -3.12 25.78
N ASN A 58 -9.98 -3.92 25.96
CA ASN A 58 -11.31 -3.58 25.45
C ASN A 58 -11.79 -2.28 26.11
N ASP A 59 -12.74 -1.63 25.45
CA ASP A 59 -13.36 -0.40 25.92
C ASP A 59 -12.32 0.70 26.21
N PHE A 60 -11.35 0.81 25.30
CA PHE A 60 -10.29 1.80 25.39
C PHE A 60 -10.84 3.23 25.19
N ASP A 61 -10.55 4.14 26.11
CA ASP A 61 -10.85 5.56 25.95
C ASP A 61 -9.63 6.46 26.19
N TYR A 62 -9.75 7.74 25.85
CA TYR A 62 -8.68 8.73 26.03
C TYR A 62 -8.38 9.09 27.50
N MET A 63 -9.25 8.70 28.45
CA MET A 63 -9.05 8.93 29.87
C MET A 63 -8.22 7.80 30.50
N HIS A 64 -8.09 6.65 29.82
CA HIS A 64 -7.35 5.48 30.28
C HIS A 64 -5.85 5.77 30.43
N TYR A 65 -5.29 6.67 29.63
CA TYR A 65 -3.91 7.12 29.78
C TYR A 65 -3.85 8.46 30.53
N THR A 66 -3.05 8.52 31.60
CA THR A 66 -2.98 9.69 32.49
C THR A 66 -2.19 10.87 31.92
N ASP A 67 -1.60 10.75 30.74
CA ASP A 67 -0.82 11.82 30.10
C ASP A 67 -1.70 12.73 29.24
N PHE A 68 -2.45 13.59 29.93
CA PHE A 68 -3.29 14.60 29.30
C PHE A 68 -2.50 15.64 28.50
N ASP A 69 -1.24 15.92 28.86
CA ASP A 69 -0.42 16.90 28.13
C ASP A 69 -0.08 16.35 26.74
N GLN A 70 0.40 15.11 26.66
CA GLN A 70 0.71 14.46 25.38
C GLN A 70 -0.54 14.30 24.52
N PHE A 71 -1.67 13.90 25.12
CA PHE A 71 -2.95 13.85 24.42
C PHE A 71 -3.34 15.19 23.80
N ASN A 72 -3.32 16.25 24.63
CA ASN A 72 -3.66 17.59 24.21
C ASN A 72 -2.74 18.08 23.08
N ARG A 73 -1.44 17.78 23.12
CA ARG A 73 -0.48 18.19 22.07
C ARG A 73 -0.92 17.71 20.68
N PHE A 74 -1.21 16.42 20.52
CA PHE A 74 -1.55 15.90 19.18
C PHE A 74 -3.00 16.24 18.79
N ILE A 75 -3.95 16.27 19.73
CA ILE A 75 -5.34 16.65 19.43
C ILE A 75 -5.47 18.12 19.05
N TYR A 76 -4.77 19.03 19.74
CA TYR A 76 -4.76 20.45 19.36
C TYR A 76 -4.09 20.67 18.01
N TYR A 77 -3.01 19.95 17.72
CA TYR A 77 -2.39 19.99 16.39
C TYR A 77 -3.38 19.55 15.31
N TYR A 78 -4.02 18.39 15.48
CA TYR A 78 -5.05 17.88 14.57
C TYR A 78 -6.17 18.91 14.34
N LYS A 79 -6.75 19.45 15.42
CA LYS A 79 -7.80 20.49 15.35
C LYS A 79 -7.34 21.74 14.59
N ARG A 80 -6.10 22.17 14.81
CA ARG A 80 -5.52 23.34 14.13
C ARG A 80 -5.39 23.10 12.63
N VAL A 81 -4.89 21.94 12.20
CA VAL A 81 -4.77 21.61 10.77
C VAL A 81 -6.15 21.55 10.10
N THR A 82 -7.13 20.91 10.74
CA THR A 82 -8.51 20.86 10.24
C THR A 82 -9.12 22.27 10.10
N LEU A 83 -8.88 23.16 11.06
CA LEU A 83 -9.36 24.55 10.99
C LEU A 83 -8.73 25.32 9.80
N LEU A 84 -7.46 25.07 9.48
CA LEU A 84 -6.83 25.68 8.31
C LEU A 84 -7.48 25.19 7.02
N LEU A 85 -7.74 23.89 6.93
CA LEU A 85 -8.46 23.32 5.79
C LEU A 85 -9.84 23.96 5.60
N GLU A 86 -10.59 24.17 6.69
CA GLU A 86 -11.89 24.85 6.66
C GLU A 86 -11.78 26.30 6.18
N LYS A 87 -10.80 27.06 6.69
CA LYS A 87 -10.50 28.43 6.24
C LYS A 87 -10.09 28.50 4.76
N GLY A 88 -9.55 27.41 4.23
CA GLY A 88 -9.17 27.27 2.82
C GLY A 88 -7.85 27.94 2.43
N HIS A 89 -7.11 28.47 3.39
CA HIS A 89 -5.79 29.02 3.17
C HIS A 89 -5.01 29.08 4.47
N PHE A 90 -3.71 29.28 4.38
CA PHE A 90 -2.92 29.73 5.52
C PHE A 90 -1.77 30.63 5.09
N MET A 91 -1.29 31.42 6.04
CA MET A 91 -0.14 32.29 5.87
C MET A 91 1.01 31.72 6.69
N THR A 92 2.14 31.52 6.01
CA THR A 92 3.35 31.02 6.65
C THR A 92 4.04 32.10 7.49
N LYS A 93 5.01 31.73 8.32
CA LYS A 93 5.81 32.67 9.12
C LYS A 93 6.52 33.74 8.31
N ASN A 94 6.97 33.42 7.11
CA ASN A 94 7.65 34.37 6.24
C ASN A 94 6.68 35.24 5.42
N GLY A 95 5.36 35.12 5.64
CA GLY A 95 4.32 35.87 4.96
C GLY A 95 3.83 35.24 3.65
N THR A 96 4.34 34.08 3.24
CA THR A 96 3.84 33.38 2.04
C THR A 96 2.41 32.90 2.26
N PHE A 97 1.50 33.29 1.37
CA PHE A 97 0.11 32.84 1.34
C PHE A 97 0.00 31.53 0.57
N ILE A 98 -0.66 30.53 1.15
CA ILE A 98 -0.91 29.23 0.52
C ILE A 98 -2.41 28.98 0.47
N ASP A 99 -2.91 28.77 -0.74
CA ASP A 99 -4.30 28.50 -1.06
C ASP A 99 -4.59 26.99 -1.01
N LEU A 100 -5.41 26.57 -0.06
CA LEU A 100 -5.79 25.15 0.14
C LEU A 100 -7.00 24.74 -0.73
N ARG A 101 -7.30 25.50 -1.79
CA ARG A 101 -8.28 25.15 -2.83
C ARG A 101 -7.64 24.81 -4.17
N ARG A 102 -6.31 24.60 -4.16
CA ARG A 102 -5.53 24.22 -5.34
C ARG A 102 -5.05 22.78 -5.23
N PRO A 103 -5.06 21.99 -6.32
CA PRO A 103 -4.62 20.60 -6.30
C PRO A 103 -3.20 20.43 -5.74
N GLU A 104 -2.27 21.33 -6.07
CA GLU A 104 -0.86 21.26 -5.65
C GLU A 104 -0.69 21.38 -4.13
N SER A 105 -1.69 21.92 -3.43
CA SER A 105 -1.70 22.04 -1.97
C SER A 105 -1.90 20.70 -1.25
N ILE A 106 -2.14 19.60 -1.97
CA ILE A 106 -2.12 18.25 -1.42
C ILE A 106 -0.79 17.94 -0.74
N GLU A 107 0.32 18.38 -1.34
CA GLU A 107 1.67 18.18 -0.79
C GLU A 107 1.78 18.83 0.59
N VAL A 108 1.24 20.05 0.73
CA VAL A 108 1.27 20.80 1.98
C VAL A 108 0.35 20.16 3.02
N MET A 109 -0.88 19.80 2.63
CA MET A 109 -1.81 19.16 3.55
C MET A 109 -1.32 17.80 4.05
N ALA A 110 -0.77 16.99 3.16
CA ALA A 110 -0.20 15.72 3.54
C ALA A 110 1.05 15.88 4.41
N ASN A 111 1.90 16.88 4.16
CA ASN A 111 3.02 17.18 5.05
C ASN A 111 2.55 17.58 6.45
N PHE A 112 1.48 18.39 6.57
CA PHE A 112 0.85 18.68 7.88
C PHE A 112 0.38 17.40 8.58
N MET A 113 -0.30 16.52 7.85
CA MET A 113 -0.85 15.28 8.43
C MET A 113 0.23 14.23 8.76
N GLU A 114 1.35 14.21 8.04
CA GLU A 114 2.47 13.31 8.35
C GLU A 114 3.32 13.87 9.51
N GLY A 115 3.49 15.20 9.56
CA GLY A 115 4.42 15.88 10.47
C GLY A 115 5.89 15.66 10.11
N ASN A 116 6.21 15.59 8.81
CA ASN A 116 7.55 15.27 8.31
C ASN A 116 8.53 16.46 8.36
N ALA A 117 9.78 16.23 7.99
CA ALA A 117 10.84 17.26 8.00
C ALA A 117 10.70 18.32 6.90
N ASP A 118 9.90 18.06 5.85
CA ASP A 118 9.64 19.01 4.75
C ASP A 118 8.54 20.01 5.12
N LEU A 119 8.00 19.90 6.35
CA LEU A 119 7.14 20.90 6.94
C LEU A 119 7.91 22.23 7.09
N PHE A 120 7.73 23.09 6.11
CA PHE A 120 8.52 24.29 5.86
C PHE A 120 8.26 25.46 6.84
N ASP A 121 7.32 25.31 7.76
CA ASP A 121 6.95 26.37 8.70
C ASP A 121 7.09 25.95 10.17
N SER A 122 8.00 26.62 10.87
CA SER A 122 8.25 26.51 12.31
C SER A 122 7.03 26.77 13.21
N HIS A 123 5.94 27.34 12.69
CA HIS A 123 4.66 27.46 13.40
C HIS A 123 4.05 26.10 13.74
N PHE A 124 4.46 25.04 13.06
CA PHE A 124 3.88 23.72 13.19
C PHE A 124 4.93 22.76 13.74
N ALA A 125 4.50 21.93 14.70
CA ALA A 125 5.35 20.90 15.26
C ALA A 125 5.62 19.81 14.21
N ILE A 126 6.89 19.61 13.89
CA ILE A 126 7.37 18.37 13.29
C ILE A 126 7.18 17.22 14.29
N TYR A 127 7.03 16.00 13.79
CA TYR A 127 6.89 14.77 14.60
C TYR A 127 5.65 14.68 15.50
N TRP A 128 4.63 15.52 15.29
CA TRP A 128 3.41 15.46 16.11
C TRP A 128 2.74 14.07 16.08
N ARG A 129 2.81 13.37 14.94
CA ARG A 129 2.31 12.00 14.78
C ARG A 129 3.02 11.02 15.73
N ILE A 130 4.33 11.18 15.92
CA ILE A 130 5.09 10.36 16.87
C ILE A 130 4.52 10.56 18.29
N PHE A 131 4.21 11.78 18.71
CA PHE A 131 3.59 12.01 20.03
C PHE A 131 2.26 11.28 20.20
N SER A 132 1.44 11.18 19.16
CA SER A 132 0.21 10.39 19.25
C SER A 132 0.47 8.88 19.31
N HIS A 133 1.47 8.36 18.58
CA HIS A 133 1.87 6.95 18.69
C HIS A 133 2.41 6.61 20.08
N MET A 134 3.20 7.52 20.64
CA MET A 134 3.75 7.40 22.00
C MET A 134 2.63 7.41 23.05
N TYR A 135 1.62 8.28 22.89
CA TYR A 135 0.44 8.30 23.75
C TYR A 135 -0.30 6.95 23.75
N PHE A 136 -0.60 6.38 22.59
CA PHE A 136 -1.25 5.06 22.51
C PHE A 136 -0.35 3.91 22.98
N ALA A 137 0.95 4.14 23.08
CA ALA A 137 1.90 3.18 23.64
C ALA A 137 2.16 3.39 25.15
N GLY A 138 1.60 4.45 25.76
CA GLY A 138 1.89 4.81 27.15
C GLY A 138 3.35 5.22 27.38
N VAL A 139 3.95 5.95 26.43
CA VAL A 139 5.36 6.33 26.42
C VAL A 139 5.52 7.84 26.52
N ASP A 140 6.27 8.32 27.52
CA ASP A 140 6.60 9.75 27.64
C ASP A 140 7.72 10.16 26.66
N ALA A 141 7.69 11.43 26.21
CA ALA A 141 8.67 11.99 25.28
C ALA A 141 10.13 11.91 25.77
N ASN A 142 10.35 11.97 27.09
CA ASN A 142 11.67 11.95 27.72
C ASN A 142 12.04 10.57 28.27
N GLN A 143 11.22 9.55 28.03
CA GLN A 143 11.41 8.21 28.56
C GLN A 143 12.56 7.49 27.85
N LEU A 144 13.63 7.18 28.59
CA LEU A 144 14.81 6.48 28.05
C LEU A 144 14.58 4.96 27.86
N HIS A 145 13.73 4.37 28.72
CA HIS A 145 13.45 2.93 28.71
C HIS A 145 11.98 2.71 28.42
N VAL A 146 11.69 2.24 27.21
CA VAL A 146 10.34 2.09 26.68
C VAL A 146 9.97 0.61 26.64
N LEU A 147 8.77 0.27 27.13
CA LEU A 147 8.22 -1.07 26.91
C LEU A 147 7.86 -1.23 25.44
N PRO A 148 8.14 -2.39 24.82
CA PRO A 148 7.78 -2.60 23.43
C PRO A 148 6.26 -2.51 23.28
N HIS A 149 5.81 -1.76 22.28
CA HIS A 149 4.39 -1.63 21.95
C HIS A 149 4.23 -1.53 20.44
N ILE A 150 3.14 -2.08 19.93
CA ILE A 150 2.86 -2.12 18.50
C ILE A 150 2.84 -0.73 17.85
N PHE A 151 2.36 0.30 18.54
CA PHE A 151 2.28 1.67 18.00
C PHE A 151 3.64 2.37 17.86
N VAL A 152 4.68 1.90 18.54
CA VAL A 152 6.05 2.45 18.40
C VAL A 152 6.96 1.56 17.55
N ASN A 153 6.41 0.58 16.83
CA ASN A 153 7.13 -0.35 15.96
C ASN A 153 6.42 -0.50 14.60
N HIS A 154 7.04 -0.03 13.51
CA HIS A 154 6.45 -0.04 12.16
C HIS A 154 6.14 -1.44 11.63
N GLU A 155 6.94 -2.41 12.02
CA GLU A 155 6.86 -3.82 11.63
C GLU A 155 5.63 -4.54 12.23
N THR A 156 5.03 -3.96 13.27
CA THR A 156 3.97 -4.61 14.06
C THR A 156 2.68 -3.79 14.16
N MET A 157 2.70 -2.48 13.87
CA MET A 157 1.53 -1.61 14.08
C MET A 157 0.27 -2.08 13.36
N PHE A 158 0.37 -2.53 12.11
CA PHE A 158 -0.78 -2.99 11.32
C PHE A 158 -1.37 -4.34 11.75
N ARG A 159 -0.86 -4.94 12.83
CA ARG A 159 -1.50 -6.10 13.45
C ARG A 159 -2.69 -5.72 14.33
N ASP A 160 -2.76 -4.47 14.84
CA ASP A 160 -3.91 -3.98 15.62
C ASP A 160 -4.93 -3.29 14.71
N PRO A 161 -6.20 -3.75 14.70
CA PRO A 161 -7.28 -3.08 13.98
C PRO A 161 -7.42 -1.59 14.28
N PHE A 162 -7.08 -1.15 15.51
CA PHE A 162 -7.13 0.25 15.90
C PHE A 162 -6.18 1.13 15.08
N THR A 163 -5.05 0.61 14.62
CA THR A 163 -4.12 1.35 13.75
C THR A 163 -4.81 1.82 12.47
N TYR A 164 -5.67 0.99 11.87
CA TYR A 164 -6.44 1.38 10.68
C TYR A 164 -7.48 2.45 11.00
N SER A 165 -8.21 2.33 12.12
CA SER A 165 -9.16 3.35 12.58
C SER A 165 -8.49 4.70 12.88
N TYR A 166 -7.34 4.66 13.55
CA TYR A 166 -6.50 5.83 13.83
C TYR A 166 -6.05 6.50 12.53
N TYR A 167 -5.49 5.74 11.58
CA TYR A 167 -5.03 6.30 10.31
C TYR A 167 -6.17 6.78 9.41
N LYS A 168 -7.34 6.10 9.42
CA LYS A 168 -8.56 6.56 8.74
C LYS A 168 -8.96 7.95 9.20
N ARG A 169 -8.85 8.26 10.50
CA ARG A 169 -9.15 9.59 11.03
C ARG A 169 -8.30 10.70 10.41
N PHE A 170 -7.00 10.47 10.19
CA PHE A 170 -6.14 11.45 9.53
C PHE A 170 -6.41 11.52 8.03
N TYR A 171 -6.62 10.37 7.40
CA TYR A 171 -6.96 10.32 5.99
C TYR A 171 -8.26 11.08 5.69
N GLN A 172 -9.25 11.09 6.59
CA GLN A 172 -10.48 11.88 6.43
C GLN A 172 -10.22 13.38 6.21
N VAL A 173 -9.13 13.94 6.75
CA VAL A 173 -8.74 15.34 6.51
C VAL A 173 -8.25 15.53 5.07
N ILE A 174 -7.43 14.59 4.58
CA ILE A 174 -6.95 14.58 3.18
C ILE A 174 -8.11 14.36 2.22
N TYR A 175 -8.99 13.40 2.52
CA TYR A 175 -10.22 13.18 1.78
C TYR A 175 -11.07 14.44 1.72
N LYS A 176 -11.25 15.13 2.86
CA LYS A 176 -11.99 16.39 2.89
C LYS A 176 -11.32 17.45 2.03
N PHE A 177 -9.99 17.55 2.04
CA PHE A 177 -9.26 18.43 1.14
C PHE A 177 -9.54 18.12 -0.33
N ASN A 178 -9.39 16.85 -0.75
CA ASN A 178 -9.68 16.43 -2.12
C ASN A 178 -11.13 16.74 -2.51
N SER A 179 -12.09 16.57 -1.59
CA SER A 179 -13.52 16.88 -1.83
C SER A 179 -13.81 18.36 -2.09
N LEU A 180 -12.90 19.27 -1.72
CA LEU A 180 -13.04 20.72 -1.89
C LEU A 180 -12.34 21.23 -3.15
N LEU A 181 -11.64 20.36 -3.89
CA LEU A 181 -11.04 20.69 -5.18
C LEU A 181 -12.10 20.77 -6.29
N PRO A 182 -11.87 21.58 -7.32
CA PRO A 182 -12.74 21.57 -8.50
C PRO A 182 -12.70 20.20 -9.18
N ALA A 183 -13.86 19.69 -9.56
CA ALA A 183 -13.97 18.48 -10.39
C ALA A 183 -13.26 18.70 -11.74
N TYR A 184 -12.75 17.62 -12.32
CA TYR A 184 -12.26 17.67 -13.69
C TYR A 184 -13.42 17.95 -14.65
N THR A 185 -13.18 18.87 -15.58
CA THR A 185 -14.06 19.09 -16.73
C THR A 185 -13.91 17.97 -17.74
N ARG A 186 -14.93 17.80 -18.59
CA ARG A 186 -14.87 16.83 -19.69
C ARG A 186 -13.65 17.03 -20.59
N ASP A 187 -13.26 18.28 -20.87
CA ASP A 187 -12.13 18.59 -21.74
C ASP A 187 -10.77 18.25 -21.10
N GLU A 188 -10.66 18.26 -19.77
CA GLU A 188 -9.46 17.82 -19.05
C GLU A 188 -9.30 16.29 -19.04
N LEU A 189 -10.39 15.54 -19.21
CA LEU A 189 -10.41 14.07 -19.19
C LEU A 189 -10.38 13.47 -20.60
N LEU A 190 -11.01 14.14 -21.56
CA LEU A 190 -11.14 13.67 -22.93
C LEU A 190 -9.77 13.59 -23.61
N LEU A 191 -9.46 12.42 -24.16
CA LEU A 191 -8.34 12.23 -25.06
C LEU A 191 -8.87 12.17 -26.50
N PRO A 192 -8.71 13.24 -27.31
CA PRO A 192 -9.28 13.30 -28.64
C PRO A 192 -8.80 12.15 -29.53
N GLY A 193 -9.74 11.55 -30.28
CA GLY A 193 -9.45 10.47 -31.22
C GLY A 193 -9.06 9.14 -30.57
N VAL A 194 -9.14 8.98 -29.24
CA VAL A 194 -8.85 7.72 -28.54
C VAL A 194 -10.10 7.18 -27.86
N ARG A 195 -10.38 5.90 -28.05
CA ARG A 195 -11.52 5.19 -27.44
C ARG A 195 -11.09 3.84 -26.90
N VAL A 196 -11.44 3.54 -25.66
CA VAL A 196 -11.30 2.18 -25.12
C VAL A 196 -12.53 1.38 -25.56
N ALA A 197 -12.36 0.51 -26.56
CA ALA A 197 -13.46 -0.23 -27.15
C ALA A 197 -13.91 -1.40 -26.26
N ASN A 198 -12.96 -2.11 -25.66
CA ASN A 198 -13.22 -3.23 -24.77
C ASN A 198 -11.97 -3.53 -23.92
N VAL A 199 -12.18 -4.18 -22.77
CA VAL A 199 -11.11 -4.83 -22.02
C VAL A 199 -11.58 -6.23 -21.61
N GLN A 200 -10.90 -7.27 -22.09
CA GLN A 200 -11.12 -8.64 -21.61
C GLN A 200 -10.28 -8.88 -20.38
N VAL A 201 -10.86 -9.58 -19.40
CA VAL A 201 -10.22 -9.83 -18.11
C VAL A 201 -10.33 -11.31 -17.88
N SER A 202 -9.20 -11.98 -17.68
CA SER A 202 -9.21 -13.41 -17.33
C SER A 202 -9.75 -13.63 -15.92
N GLU A 203 -9.93 -14.88 -15.52
CA GLU A 203 -10.45 -15.20 -14.20
C GLU A 203 -9.56 -14.64 -13.08
N LEU A 204 -10.18 -14.00 -12.10
CA LEU A 204 -9.51 -13.51 -10.88
C LEU A 204 -9.73 -14.55 -9.78
N MET A 205 -8.66 -15.23 -9.37
CA MET A 205 -8.73 -16.34 -8.42
C MET A 205 -7.73 -16.15 -7.30
N THR A 206 -8.21 -16.18 -6.06
CA THR A 206 -7.39 -16.15 -4.84
C THR A 206 -7.35 -17.52 -4.17
N TYR A 207 -6.32 -17.75 -3.37
CA TYR A 207 -6.12 -18.96 -2.58
C TYR A 207 -5.15 -18.68 -1.43
N PHE A 208 -5.09 -19.56 -0.44
CA PHE A 208 -4.02 -19.52 0.57
C PHE A 208 -2.88 -20.45 0.18
N ASP A 209 -1.65 -19.95 0.23
CA ASP A 209 -0.45 -20.73 -0.02
C ASP A 209 0.46 -20.76 1.21
N PHE A 210 1.25 -21.82 1.36
CA PHE A 210 2.26 -21.88 2.40
C PHE A 210 3.51 -21.12 1.96
N SER A 211 3.93 -20.19 2.81
CA SER A 211 5.18 -19.47 2.68
C SER A 211 6.09 -19.83 3.84
N HIS A 212 7.34 -20.14 3.52
CA HIS A 212 8.39 -20.40 4.49
C HIS A 212 9.25 -19.17 4.62
N PHE A 213 9.55 -18.77 5.85
CA PHE A 213 10.43 -17.64 6.13
C PHE A 213 11.52 -18.08 7.10
N ASP A 214 12.74 -17.68 6.77
CA ASP A 214 13.93 -17.96 7.54
C ASP A 214 13.91 -17.16 8.86
N VAL A 215 13.84 -17.90 9.96
CA VAL A 215 13.87 -17.41 11.34
C VAL A 215 15.08 -17.98 12.09
N SER A 216 16.13 -18.38 11.37
CA SER A 216 17.36 -18.93 11.93
C SER A 216 18.04 -17.98 12.92
N THR A 217 17.84 -16.66 12.72
CA THR A 217 18.30 -15.63 13.66
C THR A 217 17.69 -15.76 15.06
N LEU A 218 16.56 -16.45 15.23
CA LEU A 218 15.96 -16.73 16.54
C LEU A 218 16.67 -17.83 17.32
N LEU A 219 17.52 -18.64 16.67
CA LEU A 219 18.27 -19.69 17.35
C LEU A 219 19.34 -19.11 18.29
N ASN A 220 19.78 -17.85 18.07
CA ASN A 220 20.87 -17.22 18.81
C ASN A 220 22.13 -18.09 18.92
N ASP A 221 22.40 -18.89 17.88
CA ASP A 221 23.52 -19.83 17.86
C ASP A 221 24.80 -19.17 17.33
N GLU A 222 25.95 -19.72 17.71
CA GLU A 222 27.24 -19.20 17.26
C GLU A 222 27.57 -19.69 15.84
N THR A 223 28.21 -18.83 15.04
CA THR A 223 28.78 -19.26 13.77
C THR A 223 29.97 -20.19 14.03
N LEU A 224 29.97 -21.35 13.40
CA LEU A 224 31.06 -22.32 13.50
C LEU A 224 32.22 -21.86 12.62
N PHE A 225 33.46 -22.05 13.07
CA PHE A 225 34.64 -21.84 12.23
C PHE A 225 35.13 -23.20 11.72
N ILE A 226 34.88 -23.49 10.45
CA ILE A 226 35.17 -24.77 9.80
C ILE A 226 35.99 -24.48 8.53
N GLU A 227 37.14 -25.14 8.38
CA GLU A 227 38.00 -25.02 7.19
C GLU A 227 38.26 -23.57 6.76
N ASP A 228 38.77 -22.76 7.71
CA ASP A 228 39.09 -21.33 7.54
C ASP A 228 37.89 -20.43 7.14
N THR A 229 36.66 -20.92 7.33
CA THR A 229 35.42 -20.21 6.97
C THR A 229 34.43 -20.18 8.14
N TYR A 230 33.74 -19.06 8.34
CA TYR A 230 32.62 -18.99 9.28
C TYR A 230 31.35 -19.54 8.61
N VAL A 231 30.75 -20.56 9.20
CA VAL A 231 29.58 -21.27 8.68
C VAL A 231 28.48 -21.24 9.74
N PHE A 232 27.28 -20.81 9.34
CA PHE A 232 26.06 -21.06 10.10
C PHE A 232 25.39 -22.30 9.50
N ASP A 233 25.43 -23.43 10.21
CA ASP A 233 25.06 -24.75 9.66
C ASP A 233 23.61 -25.17 9.95
N LYS A 234 22.82 -24.26 10.53
CA LYS A 234 21.42 -24.51 10.89
C LYS A 234 20.48 -23.67 10.05
N ILE A 235 19.31 -24.21 9.76
CA ILE A 235 18.20 -23.47 9.17
C ILE A 235 16.95 -23.71 10.01
N PHE A 236 16.31 -22.63 10.45
CA PHE A 236 15.03 -22.68 11.12
C PHE A 236 14.03 -21.91 10.28
N LEU A 237 13.06 -22.62 9.72
CA LEU A 237 12.01 -22.06 8.89
C LEU A 237 10.69 -22.06 9.64
N ALA A 238 10.04 -20.91 9.68
CA ALA A 238 8.65 -20.82 10.08
C ALA A 238 7.77 -20.87 8.83
N ARG A 239 6.65 -21.59 8.93
CA ARG A 239 5.70 -21.78 7.84
C ARG A 239 4.37 -21.11 8.18
N GLN A 240 3.84 -20.31 7.27
CA GLN A 240 2.57 -19.62 7.44
C GLN A 240 1.73 -19.68 6.16
N GLN A 241 0.41 -19.79 6.30
CA GLN A 241 -0.52 -19.58 5.19
C GLN A 241 -0.65 -18.08 4.90
N ARG A 242 -0.41 -17.69 3.65
CA ARG A 242 -0.54 -16.32 3.16
C ARG A 242 -1.47 -16.31 1.96
N LEU A 243 -2.34 -15.30 1.91
CA LEU A 243 -3.20 -15.08 0.74
C LEU A 243 -2.33 -14.88 -0.51
N ASN A 244 -2.80 -15.41 -1.63
CA ASN A 244 -2.20 -15.29 -2.95
C ASN A 244 -3.28 -15.25 -4.03
N HIS A 245 -2.89 -14.96 -5.27
CA HIS A 245 -3.75 -15.06 -6.44
C HIS A 245 -3.07 -15.76 -7.61
N LYS A 246 -3.86 -16.30 -8.54
CA LYS A 246 -3.36 -16.79 -9.83
C LYS A 246 -3.03 -15.58 -10.71
N PRO A 247 -1.99 -15.63 -11.56
CA PRO A 247 -1.76 -14.61 -12.58
C PRO A 247 -2.99 -14.44 -13.47
N PHE A 248 -3.30 -13.21 -13.83
CA PHE A 248 -4.42 -12.88 -14.71
C PHE A 248 -4.00 -11.83 -15.75
N THR A 249 -4.79 -11.68 -16.81
CA THR A 249 -4.50 -10.69 -17.87
C THR A 249 -5.62 -9.68 -18.05
N LEU A 250 -5.20 -8.47 -18.44
CA LEU A 250 -6.04 -7.38 -18.91
C LEU A 250 -5.73 -7.17 -20.39
N ASP A 251 -6.64 -7.61 -21.26
CA ASP A 251 -6.49 -7.58 -22.70
C ASP A 251 -7.32 -6.42 -23.27
N TYR A 252 -6.64 -5.30 -23.56
CA TYR A 252 -7.26 -4.06 -24.00
C TYR A 252 -7.44 -4.04 -25.52
N THR A 253 -8.58 -3.52 -25.96
CA THR A 253 -8.83 -3.10 -27.35
C THR A 253 -9.03 -1.59 -27.34
N ILE A 254 -8.06 -0.84 -27.87
CA ILE A 254 -8.06 0.64 -27.91
C ILE A 254 -8.02 1.09 -29.35
N GLU A 255 -8.95 1.96 -29.74
CA GLU A 255 -8.96 2.59 -31.06
C GLU A 255 -8.34 3.98 -30.96
N ALA A 256 -7.50 4.32 -31.93
CA ALA A 256 -6.90 5.64 -32.06
C ALA A 256 -7.03 6.17 -33.50
N GLU A 257 -7.42 7.43 -33.68
CA GLU A 257 -7.49 8.06 -35.00
C GLU A 257 -6.10 8.36 -35.58
N GLN A 258 -5.12 8.64 -34.71
CA GLN A 258 -3.74 8.96 -35.07
C GLN A 258 -2.76 8.29 -34.10
N PRO A 259 -1.49 8.08 -34.50
CA PRO A 259 -0.48 7.58 -33.59
C PRO A 259 -0.25 8.56 -32.43
N GLN A 260 -0.26 8.07 -31.20
CA GLN A 260 -0.11 8.90 -30.00
C GLN A 260 0.47 8.10 -28.83
N LYS A 261 1.36 8.75 -28.06
CA LYS A 261 1.89 8.20 -26.81
C LYS A 261 0.95 8.49 -25.64
N VAL A 262 0.61 7.44 -24.89
CA VAL A 262 -0.39 7.48 -23.82
C VAL A 262 0.10 6.80 -22.55
N VAL A 263 -0.61 7.05 -21.46
CA VAL A 263 -0.53 6.30 -20.20
C VAL A 263 -1.85 5.54 -20.04
N VAL A 264 -1.78 4.23 -19.87
CA VAL A 264 -2.92 3.36 -19.59
C VAL A 264 -2.94 3.07 -18.10
N ARG A 265 -4.07 3.36 -17.45
CA ARG A 265 -4.30 3.18 -16.02
C ARG A 265 -5.41 2.16 -15.79
N ALA A 266 -5.25 1.32 -14.78
CA ALA A 266 -6.26 0.38 -14.33
C ALA A 266 -6.50 0.54 -12.82
N PHE A 267 -7.76 0.66 -12.46
CA PHE A 267 -8.22 0.78 -11.09
C PHE A 267 -9.15 -0.37 -10.77
N LEU A 268 -9.08 -0.87 -9.53
CA LEU A 268 -9.97 -1.90 -9.02
C LEU A 268 -10.68 -1.35 -7.78
N GLY A 269 -11.95 -1.70 -7.58
CA GLY A 269 -12.72 -1.33 -6.39
C GLY A 269 -13.92 -2.25 -6.17
N PRO A 270 -14.53 -2.27 -4.97
CA PRO A 270 -15.74 -3.06 -4.70
C PRO A 270 -16.95 -2.51 -5.46
N CYS A 271 -17.90 -3.37 -5.84
CA CYS A 271 -19.16 -2.89 -6.43
C CYS A 271 -20.17 -2.35 -5.41
N TYR A 272 -20.04 -2.73 -4.13
CA TYR A 272 -21.05 -2.50 -3.11
C TYR A 272 -20.44 -2.03 -1.80
N ASP A 273 -21.18 -1.21 -1.08
CA ASP A 273 -20.86 -0.84 0.30
C ASP A 273 -21.22 -1.94 1.32
N GLN A 274 -20.98 -1.67 2.59
CA GLN A 274 -21.32 -2.56 3.71
C GLN A 274 -22.82 -2.96 3.77
N ASN A 275 -23.71 -2.14 3.21
CA ASN A 275 -25.16 -2.39 3.17
C ASN A 275 -25.60 -3.05 1.85
N ARG A 276 -24.64 -3.52 1.04
CA ARG A 276 -24.85 -4.11 -0.29
C ARG A 276 -25.52 -3.16 -1.28
N ARG A 277 -25.37 -1.84 -1.09
CA ARG A 277 -25.88 -0.83 -2.02
C ARG A 277 -24.85 -0.60 -3.12
N ALA A 278 -25.32 -0.58 -4.37
CA ALA A 278 -24.51 -0.11 -5.48
C ALA A 278 -24.41 1.42 -5.35
N LEU A 279 -23.18 1.93 -5.26
CA LEU A 279 -22.91 3.35 -5.15
C LEU A 279 -22.44 3.89 -6.49
N SER A 280 -22.67 5.17 -6.70
CA SER A 280 -22.21 5.88 -7.88
C SER A 280 -20.67 6.01 -7.86
N LEU A 281 -20.03 6.24 -9.02
CA LEU A 281 -18.57 6.45 -9.05
C LEU A 281 -18.18 7.67 -8.20
N ALA A 282 -18.99 8.73 -8.22
CA ALA A 282 -18.74 9.93 -7.42
C ALA A 282 -18.75 9.65 -5.91
N GLU A 283 -19.60 8.74 -5.44
CA GLU A 283 -19.70 8.37 -4.03
C GLU A 283 -18.57 7.41 -3.59
N TYR A 284 -18.09 6.56 -4.51
CA TYR A 284 -17.25 5.42 -4.15
C TYR A 284 -15.82 5.46 -4.71
N ARG A 285 -15.42 6.51 -5.44
CA ARG A 285 -14.07 6.67 -6.04
C ARG A 285 -12.90 6.42 -5.09
N GLU A 286 -13.05 6.76 -3.81
CA GLU A 286 -11.98 6.58 -2.80
C GLU A 286 -11.71 5.12 -2.46
N ASN A 287 -12.66 4.24 -2.76
CA ASN A 287 -12.53 2.80 -2.56
C ASN A 287 -11.89 2.10 -3.76
N PHE A 288 -11.45 2.86 -4.78
CA PHE A 288 -10.64 2.35 -5.87
C PHE A 288 -9.14 2.55 -5.57
N ILE A 289 -8.36 1.55 -5.99
CA ILE A 289 -6.89 1.59 -5.99
C ILE A 289 -6.43 1.47 -7.43
N GLU A 290 -5.49 2.33 -7.83
CA GLU A 290 -4.74 2.15 -9.07
C GLU A 290 -3.85 0.91 -8.95
N ILE A 291 -4.20 -0.16 -9.66
CA ILE A 291 -3.49 -1.44 -9.63
C ILE A 291 -2.41 -1.53 -10.70
N ASP A 292 -2.53 -0.75 -11.78
CA ASP A 292 -1.53 -0.71 -12.84
C ASP A 292 -1.51 0.64 -13.57
N GLU A 293 -0.33 1.02 -14.06
CA GLU A 293 -0.02 2.23 -14.80
C GLU A 293 1.15 1.93 -15.74
N PHE A 294 0.97 2.13 -17.05
CA PHE A 294 2.05 1.92 -18.03
C PHE A 294 1.96 2.83 -19.25
N ILE A 295 3.12 3.08 -19.87
CA ILE A 295 3.21 3.85 -21.11
C ILE A 295 2.95 2.94 -22.31
N TYR A 296 2.18 3.41 -23.27
CA TYR A 296 2.00 2.73 -24.55
C TYR A 296 2.05 3.71 -25.72
N GLU A 297 2.55 3.27 -26.88
CA GLU A 297 2.57 4.05 -28.12
C GLU A 297 1.49 3.49 -29.05
N LEU A 298 0.34 4.17 -29.10
CA LEU A 298 -0.77 3.79 -29.97
C LEU A 298 -0.42 4.05 -31.43
N VAL A 299 -0.83 3.14 -32.31
CA VAL A 299 -0.88 3.35 -33.76
C VAL A 299 -2.29 3.75 -34.18
N ALA A 300 -2.42 4.38 -35.35
CA ALA A 300 -3.74 4.65 -35.92
C ALA A 300 -4.49 3.34 -36.22
N GLY A 301 -5.78 3.29 -35.90
CA GLY A 301 -6.62 2.11 -35.97
C GLY A 301 -6.76 1.40 -34.63
N GLU A 302 -6.97 0.09 -34.68
CA GLU A 302 -7.15 -0.75 -33.50
C GLU A 302 -5.80 -1.19 -32.91
N ASN A 303 -5.68 -1.08 -31.59
CA ASN A 303 -4.54 -1.52 -30.79
C ASN A 303 -5.01 -2.61 -29.84
N THR A 304 -4.38 -3.78 -29.89
CA THR A 304 -4.60 -4.87 -28.93
C THR A 304 -3.41 -4.97 -27.99
N ILE A 305 -3.65 -4.76 -26.70
CA ILE A 305 -2.60 -4.77 -25.67
C ILE A 305 -2.90 -5.89 -24.69
N LYS A 306 -1.95 -6.80 -24.49
CA LYS A 306 -2.04 -7.86 -23.48
C LYS A 306 -1.16 -7.48 -22.28
N ARG A 307 -1.77 -7.33 -21.11
CA ARG A 307 -1.08 -6.95 -19.87
C ARG A 307 -1.23 -8.05 -18.82
N ASP A 308 -0.13 -8.64 -18.40
CA ASP A 308 -0.11 -9.67 -17.35
C ASP A 308 -0.03 -9.00 -15.97
N SER A 309 -0.73 -9.55 -14.97
CA SER A 309 -0.71 -9.03 -13.60
C SER A 309 0.70 -8.97 -13.01
N ARG A 310 1.60 -9.86 -13.45
CA ARG A 310 3.00 -9.89 -13.01
C ARG A 310 3.83 -8.71 -13.53
N ASP A 311 3.33 -8.00 -14.53
CA ASP A 311 4.02 -6.82 -15.06
C ASP A 311 3.55 -5.52 -14.41
N PHE A 312 2.60 -5.58 -13.45
CA PHE A 312 2.03 -4.39 -12.82
C PHE A 312 3.07 -3.57 -12.07
N TYR A 313 3.01 -2.24 -12.21
CA TYR A 313 4.04 -1.36 -11.64
C TYR A 313 4.00 -1.28 -10.10
N TRP A 314 2.84 -1.57 -9.50
CA TRP A 314 2.53 -1.33 -8.08
C TRP A 314 3.07 -2.42 -7.16
N THR A 315 3.17 -3.64 -7.67
CA THR A 315 3.42 -4.82 -6.84
C THR A 315 4.86 -5.28 -6.86
N ILE A 316 5.25 -5.99 -5.80
CA ILE A 316 6.54 -6.65 -5.70
C ILE A 316 6.35 -8.11 -5.33
N ASP A 317 7.14 -8.98 -5.95
CA ASP A 317 7.29 -10.37 -5.54
C ASP A 317 7.85 -10.49 -4.12
N ASP A 318 7.68 -11.68 -3.55
CA ASP A 318 8.31 -12.04 -2.29
C ASP A 318 9.85 -11.95 -2.36
N ARG A 319 10.46 -11.66 -1.21
CA ARG A 319 11.90 -11.51 -1.08
C ARG A 319 12.58 -12.88 -0.93
N ARG A 320 13.76 -12.99 -1.52
CA ARG A 320 14.71 -14.05 -1.18
C ARG A 320 15.06 -13.96 0.31
N THR A 321 15.17 -15.10 0.95
CA THR A 321 15.65 -15.23 2.32
C THR A 321 17.10 -14.79 2.43
N TYR A 322 17.55 -14.49 3.66
CA TYR A 322 18.95 -14.17 3.92
C TYR A 322 19.88 -15.30 3.48
N ALA A 323 19.53 -16.55 3.81
CA ALA A 323 20.31 -17.73 3.43
C ALA A 323 20.47 -17.85 1.90
N GLU A 324 19.38 -17.70 1.13
CA GLU A 324 19.43 -17.73 -0.34
C GLU A 324 20.32 -16.62 -0.91
N LEU A 325 20.21 -15.40 -0.37
CA LEU A 325 21.03 -14.28 -0.80
C LEU A 325 22.51 -14.50 -0.46
N TYR A 326 22.82 -14.96 0.76
CA TYR A 326 24.17 -15.28 1.19
C TYR A 326 24.81 -16.34 0.29
N HIS A 327 24.10 -17.45 0.04
CA HIS A 327 24.59 -18.50 -0.86
C HIS A 327 24.85 -17.99 -2.28
N ALA A 328 23.96 -17.15 -2.83
CA ALA A 328 24.16 -16.55 -4.15
C ALA A 328 25.42 -15.66 -4.20
N VAL A 329 25.72 -14.93 -3.12
CA VAL A 329 26.93 -14.11 -3.01
C VAL A 329 28.18 -14.97 -2.92
N ILE A 330 28.19 -16.04 -2.11
CA ILE A 330 29.36 -16.93 -1.97
C ILE A 330 29.69 -17.63 -3.29
N ILE A 331 28.69 -18.16 -4.00
CA ILE A 331 28.87 -18.76 -5.34
C ILE A 331 29.48 -17.75 -6.32
N ALA A 332 29.03 -16.49 -6.26
CA ALA A 332 29.55 -15.44 -7.12
C ALA A 332 30.99 -15.04 -6.79
N LEU A 333 31.35 -14.99 -5.50
CA LEU A 333 32.73 -14.76 -5.07
C LEU A 333 33.67 -15.91 -5.46
N GLY A 334 33.17 -17.15 -5.44
CA GLY A 334 33.90 -18.34 -5.92
C GLY A 334 34.10 -18.40 -7.44
N GLY A 335 33.42 -17.52 -8.19
CA GLY A 335 33.53 -17.45 -9.65
C GLY A 335 32.71 -18.50 -10.41
N GLU A 336 31.83 -19.24 -9.73
CA GLU A 336 31.01 -20.29 -10.33
C GLU A 336 29.83 -19.73 -11.14
N LYS A 337 29.14 -18.71 -10.60
CA LYS A 337 28.00 -18.05 -11.26
C LYS A 337 27.96 -16.55 -10.91
N PRO A 338 27.73 -15.64 -11.87
CA PRO A 338 27.57 -14.22 -11.54
C PRO A 338 26.36 -13.97 -10.62
N LEU A 339 26.47 -12.94 -9.76
CA LEU A 339 25.37 -12.52 -8.89
C LEU A 339 24.26 -11.86 -9.71
N GLU A 340 23.14 -12.56 -9.87
CA GLU A 340 21.93 -12.04 -10.52
C GLU A 340 21.12 -11.19 -9.54
N LEU A 341 21.24 -9.87 -9.66
CA LEU A 341 20.39 -8.90 -8.98
C LEU A 341 19.21 -8.51 -9.86
N ASN A 342 17.99 -8.62 -9.32
CA ASN A 342 16.81 -8.12 -10.01
C ASN A 342 16.74 -6.59 -9.89
N VAL A 343 17.22 -5.89 -10.92
CA VAL A 343 17.25 -4.42 -10.97
C VAL A 343 15.93 -3.79 -11.42
N THR A 344 14.94 -4.59 -11.84
CA THR A 344 13.64 -4.10 -12.27
C THR A 344 12.66 -4.01 -11.11
N GLN A 345 12.81 -4.85 -10.09
CA GLN A 345 11.94 -4.87 -8.92
C GLN A 345 12.42 -3.90 -7.83
N GLN A 346 11.49 -3.13 -7.26
CA GLN A 346 11.78 -2.19 -6.17
C GLN A 346 12.06 -2.92 -4.86
N HIS A 347 12.83 -2.33 -3.94
CA HIS A 347 13.07 -2.86 -2.58
C HIS A 347 11.93 -2.60 -1.58
N TRP A 348 10.96 -1.80 -1.98
CA TRP A 348 9.75 -1.47 -1.24
C TRP A 348 8.59 -1.42 -2.23
N GLY A 349 7.40 -1.81 -1.81
CA GLY A 349 6.24 -1.96 -2.69
C GLY A 349 5.16 -2.80 -2.01
N PHE A 350 3.97 -2.84 -2.61
CA PHE A 350 2.89 -3.67 -2.09
C PHE A 350 3.08 -5.13 -2.52
N PRO A 351 2.91 -6.13 -1.65
CA PRO A 351 3.12 -7.52 -2.05
C PRO A 351 2.14 -7.95 -3.16
N ASP A 352 2.66 -8.51 -4.26
CA ASP A 352 1.85 -8.95 -5.42
C ASP A 352 0.75 -9.92 -5.02
N ARG A 353 1.11 -10.93 -4.23
CA ARG A 353 0.18 -11.91 -3.66
C ARG A 353 -1.05 -11.31 -2.94
N LEU A 354 -0.97 -10.06 -2.47
CA LEU A 354 -2.07 -9.36 -1.79
C LEU A 354 -2.83 -8.40 -2.71
N LEU A 355 -2.56 -8.35 -4.01
CA LEU A 355 -3.20 -7.43 -4.96
C LEU A 355 -4.73 -7.49 -4.91
N LEU A 356 -5.28 -8.72 -4.89
CA LEU A 356 -6.71 -8.98 -4.80
C LEU A 356 -7.13 -9.25 -3.35
N PRO A 357 -8.34 -8.83 -2.93
CA PRO A 357 -8.90 -9.26 -1.65
C PRO A 357 -9.26 -10.74 -1.69
N GLN A 358 -9.45 -11.37 -0.53
CA GLN A 358 -9.95 -12.74 -0.51
C GLN A 358 -11.32 -12.82 -1.21
N GLY A 359 -11.40 -13.63 -2.27
CA GLY A 359 -12.63 -13.81 -3.03
C GLY A 359 -13.69 -14.64 -2.30
N TRP A 360 -14.79 -14.90 -3.00
CA TRP A 360 -15.80 -15.87 -2.57
C TRP A 360 -15.81 -17.08 -3.49
N ALA A 361 -16.25 -18.24 -3.00
CA ALA A 361 -16.47 -19.41 -3.86
C ALA A 361 -17.43 -19.10 -5.04
N LYS A 362 -18.41 -18.21 -4.83
CA LYS A 362 -19.36 -17.74 -5.87
C LYS A 362 -18.89 -16.49 -6.64
N GLY A 363 -17.70 -15.98 -6.32
CA GLY A 363 -17.13 -14.76 -6.86
C GLY A 363 -17.58 -13.51 -6.09
N TYR A 364 -16.63 -12.83 -5.44
CA TYR A 364 -16.82 -11.54 -4.79
C TYR A 364 -16.91 -10.43 -5.84
N PRO A 365 -17.98 -9.62 -5.87
CA PRO A 365 -18.20 -8.63 -6.92
C PRO A 365 -17.30 -7.40 -6.77
N MET A 366 -16.52 -7.12 -7.82
CA MET A 366 -15.67 -5.94 -7.92
C MET A 366 -15.84 -5.28 -9.29
N GLN A 367 -15.32 -4.08 -9.44
CA GLN A 367 -15.37 -3.31 -10.67
C GLN A 367 -13.96 -2.85 -11.04
N LEU A 368 -13.59 -3.06 -12.30
CA LEU A 368 -12.42 -2.47 -12.91
C LEU A 368 -12.82 -1.20 -13.65
N PHE A 369 -12.01 -0.16 -13.48
CA PHE A 369 -12.09 1.09 -14.23
C PHE A 369 -10.76 1.28 -14.97
N PHE A 370 -10.85 1.53 -16.27
CA PHE A 370 -9.70 1.72 -17.15
C PHE A 370 -9.74 3.12 -17.72
N PHE A 371 -8.58 3.75 -17.83
CA PHE A 371 -8.46 5.10 -18.33
C PHE A 371 -7.19 5.28 -19.13
N VAL A 372 -7.32 5.89 -20.31
CA VAL A 372 -6.19 6.19 -21.19
C VAL A 372 -6.00 7.70 -21.22
N ALA A 373 -4.86 8.17 -20.72
CA ALA A 373 -4.50 9.57 -20.60
C ALA A 373 -3.35 9.94 -21.56
N PRO A 374 -3.21 11.20 -21.96
CA PRO A 374 -2.05 11.63 -22.74
C PRO A 374 -0.78 11.52 -21.90
N TYR A 375 0.31 11.03 -22.50
CA TYR A 375 1.60 11.01 -21.83
C TYR A 375 2.18 12.44 -21.75
N THR A 376 2.31 12.97 -20.54
CA THR A 376 2.89 14.28 -20.24
C THR A 376 4.15 14.18 -19.36
N GLY A 377 4.73 12.98 -19.27
CA GLY A 377 5.87 12.68 -18.41
C GLY A 377 7.19 13.29 -18.90
N PRO A 378 8.04 13.82 -18.00
CA PRO A 378 9.30 14.45 -18.38
C PRO A 378 10.39 13.44 -18.81
N HIS A 379 10.25 12.15 -18.45
CA HIS A 379 11.27 11.12 -18.68
C HIS A 379 10.65 9.76 -18.97
N VAL A 380 11.20 9.04 -19.95
CA VAL A 380 10.95 7.59 -20.08
C VAL A 380 11.69 6.90 -18.92
N ARG A 381 10.97 6.11 -18.12
CA ARG A 381 11.56 5.38 -16.97
C ARG A 381 12.50 4.31 -17.50
N TYR A 382 13.79 4.41 -17.18
CA TYR A 382 14.78 3.36 -17.46
C TYR A 382 15.05 2.56 -16.19
N PRO A 383 14.91 1.22 -16.22
CA PRO A 383 15.25 0.40 -15.07
C PRO A 383 16.77 0.50 -14.78
N SER A 384 17.12 0.75 -13.52
CA SER A 384 18.47 0.76 -12.99
C SER A 384 18.47 0.38 -11.51
N TYR A 385 19.49 -0.35 -11.05
CA TYR A 385 19.54 -0.78 -9.65
C TYR A 385 19.46 0.40 -8.68
N GLU A 386 20.27 1.44 -8.91
CA GLU A 386 20.33 2.61 -8.01
C GLU A 386 19.02 3.40 -8.00
N HIS A 387 18.43 3.67 -9.17
CA HIS A 387 17.29 4.59 -9.28
C HIS A 387 15.92 3.92 -9.36
N SER A 388 15.76 2.71 -9.91
CA SER A 388 14.45 2.05 -9.98
C SER A 388 14.26 0.96 -8.93
N SER A 389 15.33 0.26 -8.52
CA SER A 389 15.25 -0.85 -7.58
C SER A 389 15.48 -0.43 -6.12
N PHE A 390 16.70 -0.01 -5.78
CA PHE A 390 17.11 0.29 -4.40
C PHE A 390 16.41 1.52 -3.82
N SER A 391 16.50 2.67 -4.50
CA SER A 391 15.81 3.90 -4.06
C SER A 391 14.34 3.93 -4.45
N GLY A 392 13.89 3.01 -5.31
CA GLY A 392 12.57 2.99 -5.91
C GLY A 392 12.14 4.31 -6.58
N GLY A 393 13.10 5.12 -7.02
CA GLY A 393 12.89 6.41 -7.69
C GLY A 393 12.96 7.61 -6.75
N VAL A 394 13.05 7.42 -5.43
CA VAL A 394 13.15 8.50 -4.45
C VAL A 394 14.42 9.32 -4.70
N GLY A 395 14.28 10.65 -4.72
CA GLY A 395 15.39 11.60 -4.98
C GLY A 395 15.85 11.68 -6.44
N SER A 396 15.39 10.77 -7.31
CA SER A 396 15.80 10.74 -8.73
C SER A 396 14.94 11.58 -9.66
N GLY A 397 13.73 11.96 -9.23
CA GLY A 397 12.71 12.58 -10.09
C GLY A 397 12.11 11.62 -11.15
N LYS A 398 12.56 10.35 -11.20
CA LYS A 398 12.15 9.32 -12.18
C LYS A 398 11.21 8.27 -11.59
N ARG A 399 10.58 8.61 -10.46
CA ARG A 399 9.68 7.71 -9.76
C ARG A 399 8.34 7.54 -10.47
N TYR A 400 7.87 8.58 -11.14
CA TYR A 400 6.53 8.68 -11.71
C TYR A 400 6.58 8.55 -13.23
N ILE A 401 5.58 7.90 -13.80
CA ILE A 401 5.45 7.72 -15.25
C ILE A 401 5.05 9.03 -15.92
N ASP A 402 4.17 9.81 -15.29
CA ASP A 402 3.77 11.12 -15.77
C ASP A 402 3.81 12.19 -14.66
N ASN A 403 3.23 13.35 -14.94
CA ASN A 403 3.14 14.50 -14.03
C ASN A 403 1.72 14.69 -13.47
N LYS A 404 0.87 13.65 -13.54
CA LYS A 404 -0.48 13.71 -12.98
C LYS A 404 -0.44 13.43 -11.47
N PRO A 405 -1.44 13.93 -10.71
CA PRO A 405 -1.59 13.56 -9.32
C PRO A 405 -1.73 12.04 -9.14
N PHE A 406 -1.36 11.54 -7.96
CA PHE A 406 -1.68 10.16 -7.60
C PHE A 406 -3.19 9.92 -7.63
N ASP A 407 -3.60 8.73 -8.06
CA ASP A 407 -5.00 8.35 -8.28
C ASP A 407 -5.71 9.08 -9.43
N TYR A 408 -5.04 9.85 -10.28
CA TYR A 408 -5.69 10.51 -11.42
C TYR A 408 -6.46 9.49 -12.31
N PRO A 409 -7.79 9.63 -12.49
CA PRO A 409 -8.62 10.83 -12.31
C PRO A 409 -9.55 10.81 -11.07
N PHE A 410 -9.35 9.87 -10.17
CA PHE A 410 -10.07 9.73 -8.90
C PHE A 410 -9.50 10.57 -7.76
N ASP A 411 -8.48 11.41 -7.99
CA ASP A 411 -7.94 12.34 -6.99
C ASP A 411 -8.87 13.51 -6.68
N ARG A 412 -9.87 13.78 -7.54
CA ARG A 412 -10.83 14.89 -7.42
C ARG A 412 -12.29 14.43 -7.38
N PRO A 413 -13.23 15.32 -6.98
CA PRO A 413 -14.66 15.06 -7.08
C PRO A 413 -15.07 14.78 -8.53
N ILE A 414 -16.10 13.94 -8.68
CA ILE A 414 -16.62 13.52 -9.98
C ILE A 414 -18.00 14.14 -10.16
N ILE A 415 -18.19 14.82 -11.29
CA ILE A 415 -19.51 15.18 -11.81
C ILE A 415 -19.83 14.16 -12.91
N GLU A 416 -20.71 13.20 -12.60
CA GLU A 416 -20.89 12.00 -13.44
C GLU A 416 -21.32 12.30 -14.88
N THR A 417 -22.07 13.40 -15.09
CA THR A 417 -22.51 13.85 -16.41
C THR A 417 -21.36 14.29 -17.31
N GLU A 418 -20.21 14.65 -16.74
CA GLU A 418 -19.04 15.17 -17.46
C GLU A 418 -17.84 14.22 -17.41
N PHE A 419 -17.80 13.33 -16.41
CA PHE A 419 -16.65 12.48 -16.14
C PHE A 419 -16.43 11.39 -17.19
N LEU A 420 -17.50 10.74 -17.66
CA LEU A 420 -17.38 9.62 -18.58
C LEU A 420 -17.04 10.12 -20.01
N VAL A 421 -15.82 9.81 -20.44
CA VAL A 421 -15.29 10.12 -21.77
C VAL A 421 -14.92 8.84 -22.53
N PRO A 422 -14.82 8.86 -23.88
CA PRO A 422 -14.59 7.65 -24.69
C PRO A 422 -13.30 6.88 -24.37
N ASN A 423 -12.29 7.55 -23.82
CA ASN A 423 -11.02 6.97 -23.37
C ASN A 423 -11.09 6.37 -21.95
N MET A 424 -12.29 6.12 -21.43
CA MET A 424 -12.56 5.37 -20.20
C MET A 424 -13.39 4.11 -20.49
N PHE A 425 -13.21 3.07 -19.67
CA PHE A 425 -14.01 1.84 -19.73
C PHE A 425 -14.23 1.27 -18.34
N MET A 426 -15.42 0.76 -18.07
CA MET A 426 -15.75 0.10 -16.81
C MET A 426 -16.17 -1.35 -17.05
N LYS A 427 -15.76 -2.25 -16.16
CA LYS A 427 -16.10 -3.66 -16.24
C LYS A 427 -16.34 -4.26 -14.86
N ASN A 428 -17.52 -4.82 -14.66
CA ASN A 428 -17.78 -5.65 -13.48
C ASN A 428 -17.05 -6.98 -13.62
N VAL A 429 -16.39 -7.39 -12.55
CA VAL A 429 -15.63 -8.63 -12.43
C VAL A 429 -15.97 -9.34 -11.14
N LYS A 430 -15.50 -10.58 -11.00
CA LYS A 430 -15.67 -11.39 -9.80
C LYS A 430 -14.33 -11.96 -9.37
N VAL A 431 -14.02 -11.84 -8.09
CA VAL A 431 -12.86 -12.48 -7.47
C VAL A 431 -13.29 -13.78 -6.80
N TYR A 432 -12.86 -14.89 -7.35
CA TYR A 432 -13.13 -16.22 -6.81
C TYR A 432 -12.10 -16.57 -5.73
N HIS A 433 -12.48 -17.47 -4.82
CA HIS A 433 -11.55 -18.05 -3.86
C HIS A 433 -11.63 -19.56 -3.92
N GLU A 434 -10.47 -20.17 -4.15
CA GLU A 434 -10.28 -21.61 -4.14
C GLU A 434 -9.89 -22.04 -2.74
N LEU A 435 -10.77 -22.82 -2.10
CA LEU A 435 -10.42 -23.56 -0.89
C LEU A 435 -9.51 -24.72 -1.33
N LEU A 436 -8.21 -24.57 -1.09
CA LEU A 436 -7.27 -25.67 -1.22
C LEU A 436 -7.47 -26.61 -0.02
N GLU A 437 -8.55 -27.37 -0.02
CA GLU A 437 -8.70 -28.53 0.86
C GLU A 437 -7.70 -29.62 0.40
N GLU A 438 -7.10 -30.34 1.36
CA GLU A 438 -6.37 -31.62 1.19
C GLU A 438 -4.86 -31.64 0.86
N LYS A 439 -4.20 -30.63 0.28
CA LYS A 439 -2.79 -30.86 -0.15
C LYS A 439 -1.72 -30.97 0.96
N TYR A 440 -2.04 -30.65 2.21
CA TYR A 440 -0.99 -30.34 3.21
C TYR A 440 -1.21 -30.88 4.64
N GLN A 441 -2.21 -31.74 4.88
CA GLN A 441 -2.40 -32.36 6.20
C GLN A 441 -1.54 -33.63 6.45
N ASP A 442 -0.86 -34.18 5.44
CA ASP A 442 -0.19 -35.49 5.53
C ASP A 442 1.34 -35.47 5.31
N GLY A 443 1.99 -34.33 5.51
CA GLY A 443 3.46 -34.30 5.55
C GLY A 443 3.99 -34.85 6.88
N LYS A 444 4.20 -36.17 6.99
CA LYS A 444 5.09 -36.71 8.03
C LYS A 444 6.48 -36.11 7.82
N TYR A 445 6.89 -35.18 8.68
CA TYR A 445 8.27 -34.70 8.71
C TYR A 445 9.15 -35.78 9.35
N GLU A 446 9.55 -36.77 8.56
CA GLU A 446 10.43 -37.86 9.03
C GLU A 446 11.80 -37.34 9.50
N ASN A 447 12.18 -36.13 9.07
CA ASN A 447 13.48 -35.49 9.28
C ASN A 447 13.39 -34.17 10.08
N TYR A 448 12.47 -34.08 11.05
CA TYR A 448 12.38 -32.90 11.92
C TYR A 448 13.72 -32.65 12.65
N GLY A 449 14.37 -31.52 12.35
CA GLY A 449 15.64 -31.12 12.97
C GLY A 449 16.91 -31.52 12.22
N THR A 450 16.82 -32.05 11.00
CA THR A 450 17.98 -32.35 10.13
C THR A 450 17.90 -31.57 8.81
N PHE A 451 19.03 -31.02 8.36
CA PHE A 451 19.12 -30.24 7.13
C PHE A 451 18.87 -31.13 5.90
N ASP A 452 17.88 -30.78 5.08
CA ASP A 452 17.60 -31.46 3.81
C ASP A 452 18.44 -30.83 2.69
N TYR A 453 19.57 -31.47 2.38
CA TYR A 453 20.46 -31.06 1.30
C TYR A 453 19.86 -31.22 -0.10
N THR A 454 18.71 -31.92 -0.25
CA THR A 454 18.03 -32.15 -1.53
C THR A 454 16.99 -31.09 -1.88
N TYR A 455 16.69 -30.14 -0.97
CA TYR A 455 15.79 -29.01 -1.24
C TYR A 455 16.22 -28.18 -2.47
N LYS A 456 17.53 -28.15 -2.76
CA LYS A 456 18.13 -27.48 -3.93
C LYS A 456 17.78 -28.11 -5.28
N GLU A 457 17.30 -29.35 -5.31
CA GLU A 457 17.09 -30.08 -6.57
C GLU A 457 15.63 -30.02 -7.06
N ASN A 458 14.69 -29.62 -6.19
CA ASN A 458 13.25 -29.67 -6.44
C ASN A 458 12.54 -28.31 -6.48
N ASN A 459 13.27 -27.20 -6.29
CA ASN A 459 12.84 -25.81 -6.46
C ASN A 459 13.89 -25.05 -7.26
#